data_AF-A0A937M3D6-F1
#
_entry.id   AF-A0A937M3D6-F1
#
_cell.length_a   1.000
_cell.length_b   1.000
_cell.length_c   1.000
_cell.angle_alpha   90.00
_cell.angle_beta   90.00
_cell.angle_gamma   90.00
#
_symmetry.space_group_name_H-M   'P 1'
#
loop_
_entity.id
_entity.type
_entity.pdbx_description
1 polymer ?
#
loop_
_entity_poly.entity_id
_entity_poly.type
_entity_poly.pdbx_seq_one_letter_code
_entity_poly.pdbx_strand_id
1 'polypeptide(L)'
;EGRGSILNPIWYAGSFAIGAIFGRYGEKVSLGFVEETEKQVVAHIDKHLDKISPKDIETIEILKTMRQDEDVHAQQAADNGGEELKIPAKKIMKYTAKVMTSTSTLI
;
A
#
# COMPACT_ATOMS: atom_id res chain seq x y z
N GLU A 1 -19.26 -4.51 -15.08
CA GLU A 1 -18.67 -3.17 -15.33
C GLU A 1 -18.39 -2.52 -14.00
N GLY A 2 -17.14 -2.11 -13.75
CA GLY A 2 -16.74 -1.52 -12.47
C GLY A 2 -17.20 -0.06 -12.40
N ARG A 3 -18.19 0.23 -11.57
CA ARG A 3 -18.64 1.61 -11.33
C ARG A 3 -17.65 2.26 -10.37
N GLY A 4 -17.00 3.34 -10.81
CA GLY A 4 -16.02 4.06 -9.98
C GLY A 4 -16.63 4.54 -8.67
N SER A 5 -15.90 4.38 -7.57
CA SER A 5 -16.36 4.81 -6.25
C SER A 5 -16.51 6.33 -6.19
N ILE A 6 -17.64 6.81 -5.65
CA ILE A 6 -17.91 8.24 -5.39
C ILE A 6 -16.86 8.83 -4.42
N LEU A 7 -16.21 7.99 -3.62
CA LEU A 7 -15.18 8.40 -2.68
C LEU A 7 -13.79 8.58 -3.33
N ASN A 8 -13.61 8.24 -4.61
CA ASN A 8 -12.33 8.37 -5.29
C ASN A 8 -11.68 9.77 -5.16
N PRO A 9 -12.41 10.90 -5.28
CA PRO A 9 -11.81 12.23 -5.10
C PRO A 9 -11.27 12.43 -3.68
N ILE A 10 -11.94 11.90 -2.66
CA ILE A 10 -11.53 12.00 -1.26
C ILE A 10 -10.27 11.16 -1.03
N TRP A 11 -10.24 9.93 -1.55
CA TRP A 11 -9.07 9.05 -1.47
C TRP A 11 -7.87 9.66 -2.17
N TYR A 12 -8.06 10.19 -3.38
CA TYR A 12 -6.99 10.84 -4.13
C TYR A 12 -6.42 12.05 -3.39
N ALA A 13 -7.29 12.96 -2.92
CA ALA A 13 -6.87 14.14 -2.18
C ALA A 13 -6.14 13.76 -0.88
N GLY A 14 -6.64 12.76 -0.15
CA GLY A 14 -6.02 12.25 1.07
C GLY A 14 -4.63 11.65 0.82
N SER A 15 -4.51 10.76 -0.17
CA SER A 15 -3.23 10.14 -0.54
C SER A 15 -2.21 11.18 -1.00
N PHE A 16 -2.64 12.15 -1.81
CA PHE A 16 -1.77 13.25 -2.25
C PHE A 16 -1.27 14.10 -1.07
N ALA A 17 -2.16 14.48 -0.16
CA ALA A 17 -1.80 15.27 1.03
C ALA A 17 -0.78 14.53 1.91
N ILE A 18 -0.99 13.23 2.14
CA ILE A 18 -0.05 12.38 2.90
C ILE A 18 1.31 12.34 2.20
N GLY A 19 1.34 12.05 0.89
CA GLY A 19 2.58 12.03 0.11
C GLY A 19 3.34 13.36 0.14
N ALA A 20 2.62 14.48 -0.01
CA ALA A 20 3.21 15.83 0.08
C ALA A 20 3.79 16.14 1.46
N ILE A 21 3.14 15.68 2.54
CA ILE A 21 3.63 15.83 3.91
C ILE A 21 4.94 15.06 4.08
N PHE A 22 4.99 13.77 3.73
CA PHE A 22 6.21 12.96 3.88
C PHE A 22 7.35 13.42 2.97
N GLY A 23 7.05 13.82 1.73
CA GLY A 23 8.03 14.40 0.81
C GLY A 23 8.65 15.70 1.35
N ARG A 24 7.91 16.51 2.12
CA ARG A 24 8.43 17.72 2.76
C ARG A 24 9.43 17.44 3.89
N TYR A 25 9.35 16.28 4.56
CA TYR A 25 10.26 15.91 5.66
C TYR A 25 11.63 15.41 5.18
N GLY A 26 11.89 15.38 3.87
CA GLY A 26 13.18 15.04 3.27
C GLY A 26 13.21 13.66 2.63
N GLU A 27 14.23 13.42 1.81
CA GLU A 27 14.35 12.24 0.94
C GLU A 27 14.33 10.92 1.73
N LYS A 28 15.08 10.83 2.84
CA LYS A 28 15.13 9.62 3.67
C LYS A 28 13.79 9.25 4.30
N VAL A 29 13.06 10.25 4.78
CA VAL A 29 11.72 10.05 5.37
C VAL A 29 10.72 9.67 4.28
N SER A 30 10.84 10.27 3.09
CA SER A 30 10.03 9.89 1.92
C SER A 30 10.29 8.44 1.49
N LEU A 31 11.56 8.02 1.42
CA LEU A 31 11.94 6.64 1.12
C LEU A 31 11.43 5.66 2.18
N GLY A 32 11.52 6.01 3.47
CA GLY A 32 10.94 5.21 4.54
C GLY A 32 9.41 5.07 4.47
N PHE A 33 8.73 6.10 3.97
CA PHE A 33 7.29 6.05 3.69
C PHE A 33 6.95 5.13 2.51
N VAL A 34 7.74 5.16 1.43
CA VAL A 34 7.61 4.23 0.31
C VAL A 34 7.81 2.79 0.80
N GLU A 35 8.93 2.52 1.49
CA GLU A 35 9.24 1.20 2.05
C GLU A 35 8.08 0.63 2.90
N GLU A 36 7.52 1.44 3.81
CA GLU A 36 6.40 1.01 4.65
C GLU A 36 5.11 0.80 3.85
N THR A 37 4.89 1.59 2.80
CA THR A 37 3.74 1.42 1.91
C THR A 37 3.86 0.09 1.17
N GLU A 38 5.01 -0.24 0.60
CA GLU A 38 5.24 -1.51 -0.11
C GLU A 38 5.07 -2.71 0.82
N LYS A 39 5.57 -2.64 2.06
CA LYS A 39 5.33 -3.68 3.08
C LYS A 39 3.85 -3.89 3.35
N GLN A 40 3.05 -2.82 3.35
CA GLN A 40 1.59 -2.92 3.52
C GLN A 40 0.89 -3.48 2.28
N VAL A 41 1.40 -3.21 1.07
CA VAL A 41 0.91 -3.81 -0.17
C VAL A 41 1.17 -5.32 -0.18
N VAL A 42 2.38 -5.77 0.17
CA VAL A 42 2.71 -7.20 0.30
C VAL A 42 1.78 -7.89 1.30
N ALA A 43 1.59 -7.30 2.49
CA ALA A 43 0.68 -7.84 3.49
C ALA A 43 -0.80 -7.82 3.05
N HIS A 44 -1.16 -6.96 2.08
CA HIS A 44 -2.47 -6.94 1.46
C HIS A 44 -2.60 -8.06 0.41
N ILE A 45 -1.59 -8.24 -0.44
CA ILE A 45 -1.52 -9.32 -1.43
C ILE A 45 -1.60 -10.68 -0.73
N ASP A 46 -0.86 -10.90 0.37
CA ASP A 46 -0.90 -12.14 1.14
C ASP A 46 -2.33 -12.46 1.62
N LYS A 47 -3.06 -11.45 2.12
CA LYS A 47 -4.47 -11.62 2.51
C LYS A 47 -5.40 -11.89 1.33
N HIS A 48 -5.05 -11.43 0.13
CA HIS A 48 -5.83 -11.72 -1.08
C HIS A 48 -5.57 -13.13 -1.58
N LEU A 49 -4.31 -13.58 -1.56
CA LEU A 49 -3.94 -14.96 -1.84
C LEU A 49 -4.65 -15.96 -0.91
N ASP A 50 -4.85 -15.61 0.36
CA ASP A 50 -5.60 -16.45 1.32
C ASP A 50 -7.10 -16.58 0.99
N LYS A 51 -7.68 -15.62 0.24
CA LYS A 51 -9.12 -15.57 -0.05
C LYS A 51 -9.47 -16.04 -1.44
N ILE A 52 -8.51 -16.07 -2.35
CA ILE A 52 -8.78 -16.39 -3.75
C ILE A 52 -9.05 -17.88 -3.93
N SER A 53 -9.88 -18.22 -4.92
CA SER A 53 -10.16 -19.61 -5.26
C SER A 53 -8.87 -20.31 -5.69
N PRO A 54 -8.54 -21.51 -5.15
CA PRO A 54 -7.36 -22.27 -5.58
C PRO A 54 -7.39 -22.69 -7.06
N LYS A 55 -8.54 -22.58 -7.72
CA LYS A 55 -8.70 -22.88 -9.16
C LYS A 55 -8.34 -21.69 -10.06
N ASP A 56 -8.22 -20.50 -9.50
CA ASP A 56 -7.86 -19.28 -10.23
C ASP A 56 -6.34 -19.13 -10.29
N ILE A 57 -5.71 -20.04 -11.05
CA ILE A 57 -4.25 -20.15 -11.13
C ILE A 57 -3.64 -18.88 -11.73
N GLU A 58 -4.28 -18.31 -12.75
CA GLU A 58 -3.81 -17.10 -13.43
C GLU A 58 -3.71 -15.92 -12.46
N THR A 59 -4.77 -15.66 -11.67
CA THR A 59 -4.73 -14.55 -10.71
C THR A 59 -3.72 -14.83 -9.58
N ILE A 60 -3.59 -16.08 -9.14
CA ILE A 60 -2.58 -16.46 -8.13
C ILE A 60 -1.16 -16.19 -8.64
N GLU A 61 -0.85 -16.53 -9.89
CA GLU A 61 0.46 -16.28 -10.48
C GLU A 61 0.75 -14.79 -10.60
N ILE A 62 -0.22 -13.98 -11.06
CA ILE A 62 -0.08 -12.51 -11.13
C ILE A 62 0.19 -11.93 -9.74
N LEU A 63 -0.58 -12.33 -8.72
CA LEU A 63 -0.41 -11.82 -7.36
C LEU A 63 0.95 -12.22 -6.75
N LYS A 64 1.45 -13.42 -7.06
CA LYS A 64 2.79 -13.83 -6.60
C LYS A 64 3.91 -13.01 -7.22
N THR A 65 3.81 -12.71 -8.52
CA THR A 65 4.77 -11.83 -9.21
C THR A 65 4.73 -10.43 -8.60
N MET A 66 3.54 -9.84 -8.48
CA MET A 66 3.37 -8.52 -7.86
C MET A 66 3.95 -8.49 -6.44
N ARG A 67 3.70 -9.53 -5.62
CA ARG A 67 4.26 -9.64 -4.27
C ARG A 67 5.80 -9.56 -4.27
N GLN A 68 6.45 -10.24 -5.22
CA GLN A 68 7.91 -10.23 -5.35
C GLN A 68 8.43 -8.86 -5.77
N ASP A 69 7.74 -8.21 -6.71
CA ASP A 69 8.11 -6.86 -7.17
C ASP A 69 8.05 -5.85 -6.01
N GLU A 70 6.99 -5.89 -5.19
CA GLU A 70 6.87 -4.97 -4.05
C GLU A 70 7.86 -5.27 -2.92
N ASP A 71 8.22 -6.54 -2.69
CA ASP A 71 9.32 -6.89 -1.77
C ASP A 71 10.65 -6.27 -2.25
N VAL A 72 10.91 -6.26 -3.56
CA VAL A 72 12.10 -5.63 -4.15
C VAL A 72 12.04 -4.10 -4.02
N HIS A 73 10.88 -3.47 -4.28
CA HIS A 73 10.72 -2.02 -4.11
C HIS A 73 10.94 -1.59 -2.65
N ALA A 74 10.42 -2.35 -1.69
CA ALA A 74 10.65 -2.09 -0.26
C ALA A 74 12.16 -2.14 0.06
N GLN A 75 12.86 -3.16 -0.44
CA GLN A 75 14.30 -3.30 -0.23
C GLN A 75 15.08 -2.17 -0.89
N GLN A 76 14.72 -1.77 -2.12
CA GLN A 76 15.34 -0.64 -2.80
C GLN A 76 15.16 0.67 -2.01
N ALA A 77 13.98 0.92 -1.46
CA ALA A 77 13.73 2.09 -0.63
C ALA A 77 14.60 2.09 0.65
N ALA A 78 14.76 0.93 1.29
CA ALA A 78 15.66 0.76 2.42
C ALA A 78 17.14 0.98 2.05
N ASP A 79 17.60 0.37 0.95
CA ASP A 79 18.99 0.44 0.48
C ASP A 79 19.39 1.85 0.05
N ASN A 80 18.43 2.64 -0.47
CA ASN A 80 18.64 4.05 -0.79
C ASN A 80 18.61 4.98 0.45
N GLY A 81 18.55 4.42 1.65
CA GLY A 81 18.66 5.16 2.91
C GLY A 81 17.33 5.60 3.50
N GLY A 82 16.25 4.86 3.24
CA GLY A 82 14.96 5.02 3.89
C GLY A 82 15.09 5.02 5.43
N GLU A 83 14.53 6.04 6.07
CA GLU A 83 14.47 6.09 7.53
C GLU A 83 13.22 5.37 8.02
N GLU A 84 13.38 4.43 8.95
CA GLU A 84 12.23 3.70 9.48
C GLU A 84 11.22 4.68 10.10
N LEU A 85 10.00 4.68 9.56
CA LEU A 85 8.93 5.52 10.09
C LEU A 85 8.63 5.14 11.55
N LYS A 86 8.49 6.15 12.40
CA LYS A 86 8.08 5.95 13.80
C LYS A 86 6.76 5.18 13.86
N ILE A 87 6.64 4.30 14.86
CA ILE A 87 5.46 3.43 15.09
C ILE A 87 4.09 4.14 14.98
N PRO A 88 3.90 5.41 15.42
CA PRO A 88 2.64 6.12 15.23
C PRO A 88 2.23 6.26 13.76
N ALA A 89 3.17 6.55 12.86
CA ALA A 89 2.91 6.72 11.43
C ALA A 89 2.48 5.40 10.78
N LYS A 90 3.17 4.29 11.08
CA LYS A 90 2.81 2.94 10.60
C LYS A 90 1.38 2.56 11.01
N LYS A 91 1.00 2.86 12.26
CA LYS A 91 -0.37 2.63 12.75
C LYS A 91 -1.39 3.46 11.97
N ILE A 92 -1.14 4.75 11.77
CA ILE A 92 -2.04 5.63 10.99
C ILE A 92 -2.24 5.08 9.58
N MET A 93 -1.15 4.72 8.88
CA MET A 93 -1.22 4.13 7.54
C MET A 93 -2.08 2.86 7.52
N LYS A 94 -1.84 1.94 8.47
CA LYS A 94 -2.63 0.71 8.59
C LYS A 94 -4.12 0.97 8.85
N TYR A 95 -4.45 1.97 9.67
CA TYR A 95 -5.84 2.37 9.90
C TYR A 95 -6.47 2.97 8.63
N THR A 96 -5.78 3.88 7.96
CA THR A 96 -6.24 4.47 6.70
C THR A 96 -6.48 3.40 5.63
N ALA A 97 -5.56 2.46 5.46
CA ALA A 97 -5.70 1.33 4.53
C ALA A 97 -6.92 0.45 4.88
N LYS A 98 -7.15 0.20 6.18
CA LYS A 98 -8.32 -0.56 6.64
C LYS A 98 -9.63 0.17 6.35
N VAL A 99 -9.69 1.48 6.58
CA VAL A 99 -10.89 2.28 6.26
C VAL A 99 -11.15 2.24 4.76
N MET A 100 -10.12 2.49 3.94
CA MET A 100 -10.24 2.49 2.48
C MET A 100 -10.78 1.16 1.96
N THR A 101 -10.16 0.04 2.36
CA THR A 101 -10.59 -1.30 1.96
C THR A 101 -11.99 -1.68 2.48
N SER A 102 -12.38 -1.21 3.67
CA SER A 102 -13.72 -1.49 4.23
C SER A 102 -14.82 -0.64 3.58
N THR A 103 -14.51 0.59 3.16
CA THR A 103 -15.47 1.46 2.46
C THR A 103 -15.60 1.13 0.98
N SER A 104 -14.67 0.35 0.42
CA SER A 104 -14.71 -0.09 -0.97
C SER A 104 -15.93 -0.97 -1.28
N THR A 105 -16.51 -1.63 -0.28
CA THR A 105 -17.76 -2.41 -0.43
C THR A 105 -19.04 -1.58 -0.27
N LEU A 106 -18.96 -0.31 0.14
CA LEU A 106 -20.12 0.57 0.32
C LEU A 106 -20.57 1.25 -0.99
N ILE A 107 -19.88 1.01 -2.12
CA ILE A 107 -20.15 1.62 -3.43
C ILE A 107 -19.97 0.59 -4.54
#